data_AF-A0A2P1QUH3-F1
#
_entry.id   AF-A0A2P1QUH3-F1
#
_cell.length_a   1.000
_cell.length_b   1.000
_cell.length_c   1.000
_cell.angle_alpha   90.00
_cell.angle_beta   90.00
_cell.angle_gamma   90.00
#
_symmetry.space_group_name_H-M   'P 1'
#
loop_
_entity.id
_entity.type
_entity.pdbx_description
1 polymer ?
#
loop_
_entity_poly.entity_id
_entity_poly.type
_entity_poly.pdbx_seq_one_letter_code
_entity_poly.pdbx_strand_id
1 'polypeptide(L)'
;MNAFHSRFNLSLYHSSFFVVNFPIAGNERFEMGKSKDKKEDWKELNNVGILQFKAILKAIETFHSLILRSENTKGSGWEFKKDLLKSENIRIFFKSTEDKHVFLIRGEIYGEGKTRSDEFVLIDGIQEARDVFERQGDLTHPVFSINCFSDIIRDHTL
;
A
#
# COMPACT_ATOMS: atom_id res chain seq x y z
N MET A 1 10.87 25.27 -9.40
CA MET A 1 11.53 24.22 -10.19
C MET A 1 12.62 23.60 -9.33
N ASN A 2 12.35 22.45 -8.71
CA ASN A 2 13.38 21.60 -8.11
C ASN A 2 12.97 20.16 -8.38
N ALA A 3 13.82 19.47 -9.14
CA ALA A 3 13.65 18.09 -9.55
C ALA A 3 13.91 17.17 -8.36
N PHE A 4 12.93 16.34 -8.00
CA PHE A 4 13.14 15.22 -7.10
C PHE A 4 13.79 14.08 -7.89
N HIS A 5 15.10 14.21 -8.13
CA HIS A 5 15.92 13.10 -8.59
C HIS A 5 16.28 12.24 -7.37
N SER A 6 15.35 11.40 -6.94
CA SER A 6 15.72 10.22 -6.16
C SER A 6 16.24 9.18 -7.13
N ARG A 7 17.57 9.13 -7.31
CA ARG A 7 18.22 8.00 -7.99
C ARG A 7 18.06 6.78 -7.08
N PHE A 8 17.06 5.95 -7.36
CA PHE A 8 17.02 4.57 -6.88
C PHE A 8 18.28 3.87 -7.42
N ASN A 9 19.22 3.61 -6.51
CA ASN A 9 20.49 3.01 -6.85
C ASN A 9 20.26 1.52 -7.15
N LEU A 10 20.33 1.16 -8.42
CA LEU A 10 19.97 -0.14 -9.00
C LEU A 10 20.96 -1.30 -8.66
N SER A 11 21.77 -1.21 -7.60
CA SER A 11 22.87 -2.17 -7.36
C SER A 11 22.65 -3.18 -6.22
N LEU A 12 21.42 -3.34 -5.72
CA LEU A 12 21.09 -4.32 -4.66
C LEU A 12 20.06 -5.37 -5.15
N TYR A 13 20.27 -5.89 -6.36
CA TYR A 13 19.47 -6.97 -6.98
C TYR A 13 19.76 -8.38 -6.41
N HIS A 14 19.99 -8.48 -5.11
CA HIS A 14 19.94 -9.74 -4.39
C HIS A 14 19.24 -9.52 -3.05
N SER A 15 18.01 -10.05 -2.97
CA SER A 15 17.29 -10.33 -1.72
C SER A 15 16.66 -9.17 -0.94
N SER A 16 15.92 -8.24 -1.56
CA SER A 16 14.92 -7.44 -0.82
C SER A 16 13.84 -6.81 -1.71
N PHE A 17 12.69 -7.47 -1.83
CA PHE A 17 11.45 -6.85 -2.30
C PHE A 17 10.89 -5.97 -1.19
N PHE A 18 11.18 -4.67 -1.20
CA PHE A 18 10.73 -3.77 -0.14
C PHE A 18 9.34 -3.20 -0.43
N VAL A 19 8.35 -3.63 0.34
CA VAL A 19 7.14 -2.82 0.59
C VAL A 19 7.55 -1.73 1.57
N VAL A 20 7.92 -0.54 1.07
CA VAL A 20 8.23 0.60 1.94
C VAL A 20 6.94 1.34 2.26
N ASN A 21 6.39 1.08 3.45
CA ASN A 21 5.15 1.71 3.92
C ASN A 21 5.53 2.90 4.82
N PHE A 22 5.58 4.11 4.25
CA PHE A 22 5.84 5.32 5.03
C PHE A 22 4.55 5.80 5.72
N PRO A 23 4.56 6.05 7.04
CA PRO A 23 3.50 6.83 7.68
C PRO A 23 3.56 8.26 7.14
N ILE A 24 2.41 8.84 6.77
CA ILE A 24 2.33 10.26 6.44
C ILE A 24 2.51 11.01 7.77
N ALA A 25 3.71 11.54 8.03
CA ALA A 25 3.93 12.41 9.17
C ALA A 25 3.06 13.66 8.98
N GLY A 26 2.40 14.14 10.04
CA GLY A 26 1.37 15.21 9.99
C GLY A 26 1.78 16.56 9.38
N ASN A 27 3.02 16.72 8.92
CA ASN A 27 3.52 17.89 8.20
C ASN A 27 3.82 17.64 6.71
N GLU A 28 3.79 16.40 6.22
CA GLU A 28 3.96 16.07 4.80
C GLU A 28 2.60 16.04 4.09
N ARG A 29 1.93 17.21 4.05
CA ARG A 29 0.93 17.43 3.01
C ARG A 29 1.69 17.50 1.69
N PHE A 30 1.63 16.44 0.90
CA PHE A 30 1.99 16.48 -0.51
C PHE A 30 1.33 17.73 -1.11
N GLU A 31 2.13 18.74 -1.49
CA GLU A 31 1.62 19.93 -2.15
C GLU A 31 1.12 19.53 -3.54
N MET A 32 -0.14 19.16 -3.58
CA MET A 32 -0.91 18.98 -4.81
C MET A 32 -0.96 20.32 -5.52
N GLY A 33 -0.30 20.39 -6.69
CA GLY A 33 -0.44 21.52 -7.60
C GLY A 33 -1.92 21.84 -7.80
N LYS A 34 -2.28 23.11 -7.57
CA LYS A 34 -3.68 23.57 -7.64
C LYS A 34 -4.22 23.34 -9.05
N SER A 35 -5.05 22.31 -9.22
CA SER A 35 -5.93 22.16 -10.37
C SER A 35 -7.37 22.02 -9.87
N LYS A 36 -8.26 22.77 -10.52
CA LYS A 36 -9.66 23.01 -10.17
C LYS A 36 -10.49 21.73 -10.34
N ASP A 37 -11.40 21.51 -9.40
CA ASP A 37 -12.58 20.64 -9.46
C ASP A 37 -12.41 19.24 -10.08
N LYS A 38 -12.07 18.25 -9.25
CA LYS A 38 -12.48 16.86 -9.46
C LYS A 38 -12.94 16.28 -8.13
N LYS A 39 -14.15 15.73 -8.10
CA LYS A 39 -14.67 14.84 -7.05
C LYS A 39 -13.53 13.93 -6.58
N GLU A 40 -13.38 13.79 -5.27
CA GLU A 40 -12.35 12.91 -4.72
C GLU A 40 -12.52 11.48 -5.29
N ASP A 41 -11.62 11.06 -6.19
CA ASP A 41 -11.61 9.75 -6.89
C ASP A 41 -11.22 8.59 -5.95
N TRP A 42 -11.78 8.55 -4.74
CA TRP A 42 -11.67 7.40 -3.86
C TRP A 42 -12.56 6.28 -4.38
N LYS A 43 -11.95 5.13 -4.65
CA LYS A 43 -12.65 3.88 -4.99
C LYS A 43 -12.71 2.99 -3.77
N GLU A 44 -13.73 2.16 -3.67
CA GLU A 44 -13.95 1.26 -2.54
C GLU A 44 -13.74 -0.20 -2.95
N LEU A 45 -13.08 -0.97 -2.09
CA LEU A 45 -12.98 -2.41 -2.24
C LEU A 45 -14.28 -3.09 -1.82
N ASN A 46 -14.69 -4.10 -2.58
CA ASN A 46 -15.78 -4.97 -2.17
C ASN A 46 -15.33 -5.96 -1.07
N ASN A 47 -16.26 -6.76 -0.54
CA ASN A 47 -15.96 -7.72 0.54
C ASN A 47 -14.85 -8.73 0.19
N VAL A 48 -14.78 -9.19 -1.06
CA VAL A 48 -13.71 -10.11 -1.51
C VAL A 48 -12.36 -9.38 -1.56
N GLY A 49 -12.36 -8.15 -2.08
CA GLY A 49 -11.18 -7.30 -2.13
C GLY A 49 -10.64 -6.97 -0.74
N ILE A 50 -11.52 -6.73 0.24
CA ILE A 50 -11.15 -6.51 1.65
C ILE A 50 -10.44 -7.75 2.23
N LEU A 51 -10.93 -8.97 1.97
CA LEU A 51 -10.31 -10.20 2.45
C LEU A 51 -8.91 -10.39 1.87
N GLN A 52 -8.74 -10.15 0.57
CA GLN A 52 -7.43 -10.25 -0.09
C GLN A 52 -6.48 -9.14 0.39
N PHE A 53 -6.99 -7.92 0.58
CA PHE A 53 -6.23 -6.82 1.12
C PHE A 53 -5.69 -7.13 2.53
N LYS A 54 -6.52 -7.72 3.40
CA LYS A 54 -6.08 -8.21 4.71
C LYS A 54 -4.97 -9.25 4.61
N ALA A 55 -5.00 -10.14 3.61
CA ALA A 55 -3.94 -11.11 3.39
C ALA A 55 -2.60 -10.43 3.06
N ILE A 56 -2.61 -9.41 2.18
CA ILE A 56 -1.42 -8.58 1.89
C ILE A 56 -0.93 -7.88 3.16
N LEU A 57 -1.83 -7.22 3.89
CA LEU A 57 -1.47 -6.48 5.10
C LEU A 57 -0.90 -7.40 6.19
N LYS A 58 -1.40 -8.63 6.31
CA LYS A 58 -0.88 -9.67 7.21
C LYS A 58 0.51 -10.16 6.79
N ALA A 59 0.77 -10.29 5.49
CA ALA A 59 2.11 -10.64 5.00
C ALA A 59 3.13 -9.54 5.36
N ILE A 60 2.75 -8.26 5.20
CA ILE A 60 3.57 -7.11 5.61
C ILE A 60 3.81 -7.13 7.13
N GLU A 61 2.78 -7.42 7.93
CA GLU A 61 2.89 -7.54 9.39
C GLU A 61 3.88 -8.63 9.82
N THR A 62 3.78 -9.78 9.17
CA THR A 62 4.66 -10.93 9.41
C THR A 62 6.09 -10.58 9.06
N PHE A 63 6.32 -9.94 7.90
CA PHE A 63 7.65 -9.48 7.51
C PHE A 63 8.24 -8.47 8.51
N HIS A 64 7.45 -7.47 8.92
CA HIS A 64 7.87 -6.49 9.92
C HIS A 64 8.24 -7.15 11.25
N SER A 65 7.44 -8.11 11.75
CA SER A 65 7.74 -8.79 13.02
C SER A 65 8.97 -9.70 12.97
N LEU A 66 9.26 -10.31 11.81
CA LEU A 66 10.40 -11.20 11.62
C LEU A 66 11.71 -10.45 11.42
N ILE A 67 11.69 -9.40 10.58
CA ILE A 67 12.90 -8.71 10.12
C ILE A 67 13.21 -7.47 10.97
N LEU A 68 12.19 -6.72 11.41
CA LEU A 68 12.36 -5.43 12.08
C LEU A 68 12.17 -5.54 13.60
N ARG A 69 12.80 -6.54 14.24
CA ARG A 69 12.79 -6.80 15.70
C ARG A 69 13.29 -5.64 16.60
N SER A 70 13.37 -4.40 16.12
CA SER A 70 13.72 -3.25 16.94
C SER A 70 12.48 -2.63 17.58
N GLU A 71 12.61 -2.33 18.88
CA GLU A 71 11.61 -1.66 19.73
C GLU A 71 11.24 -0.23 19.28
N ASN A 72 11.75 0.22 18.12
CA ASN A 72 11.73 1.62 17.67
C ASN A 72 10.57 1.96 16.72
N THR A 73 9.55 1.11 16.55
CA THR A 73 8.35 1.43 15.74
C THR A 73 7.14 1.84 16.57
N LYS A 74 7.33 2.21 17.84
CA LYS A 74 6.29 2.90 18.62
C LYS A 74 5.93 4.23 17.93
N GLY A 75 4.70 4.33 17.44
CA GLY A 75 4.16 5.54 16.79
C GLY A 75 4.10 5.52 15.25
N SER A 76 4.43 4.44 14.56
CA SER A 76 4.51 4.38 13.07
C SER A 76 3.19 4.19 12.33
N GLY A 77 2.03 4.42 12.95
CA GLY A 77 0.71 4.11 12.37
C GLY A 77 0.43 2.60 12.24
N TRP A 78 1.32 1.74 12.73
CA TRP A 78 1.16 0.29 12.67
C TRP A 78 0.04 -0.24 13.58
N GLU A 79 -0.26 0.48 14.67
CA GLU A 79 -1.35 0.13 15.58
C GLU A 79 -2.71 0.16 14.86
N PHE A 80 -2.96 1.18 14.04
CA PHE A 80 -4.18 1.24 13.23
C PHE A 80 -4.27 0.08 12.24
N LYS A 81 -3.16 -0.26 11.56
CA LYS A 81 -3.10 -1.40 10.63
C LYS A 81 -3.35 -2.74 11.32
N LYS A 82 -2.86 -2.92 12.56
CA LYS A 82 -3.17 -4.09 13.40
C LYS A 82 -4.65 -4.14 13.78
N ASP A 83 -5.24 -3.01 14.14
CA ASP A 83 -6.67 -2.91 14.43
C ASP A 83 -7.52 -3.22 13.18
N LEU A 84 -7.11 -2.72 12.02
CA LEU A 84 -7.76 -2.95 10.73
C LEU A 84 -7.76 -4.43 10.35
N LEU A 85 -6.68 -5.17 10.63
CA LEU A 85 -6.61 -6.62 10.45
C LEU A 85 -7.64 -7.36 11.32
N LYS A 86 -7.77 -6.97 12.59
CA LYS A 86 -8.63 -7.62 13.58
C LYS A 86 -10.12 -7.28 13.46
N SER A 87 -10.44 -6.12 12.89
CA SER A 87 -11.80 -5.60 12.86
C SER A 87 -12.65 -6.25 11.77
N GLU A 88 -13.90 -6.60 12.08
CA GLU A 88 -14.84 -7.19 11.11
C GLU A 88 -15.56 -6.13 10.29
N ASN A 89 -15.95 -5.01 10.93
CA ASN A 89 -16.68 -3.92 10.29
C ASN A 89 -15.71 -2.86 9.77
N ILE A 90 -15.19 -3.09 8.57
CA ILE A 90 -14.23 -2.17 7.93
C ILE A 90 -14.62 -1.79 6.52
N ARG A 91 -14.16 -0.62 6.07
CA ARG A 91 -14.17 -0.21 4.66
C ARG A 91 -12.76 0.18 4.26
N ILE A 92 -12.38 -0.16 3.03
CA ILE A 92 -11.07 0.15 2.47
C ILE A 92 -11.30 0.94 1.20
N PHE A 93 -10.79 2.18 1.20
CA PHE A 93 -10.77 3.03 0.04
C PHE A 93 -9.36 3.15 -0.48
N PHE A 94 -9.23 3.36 -1.78
CA PHE A 94 -7.95 3.59 -2.43
C PHE A 94 -8.05 4.67 -3.50
N LYS A 95 -6.90 5.28 -3.77
CA LYS A 95 -6.69 6.22 -4.86
C LYS A 95 -5.34 5.95 -5.52
N SER A 96 -5.33 5.82 -6.84
CA SER A 96 -4.10 5.73 -7.61
C SER A 96 -3.35 7.07 -7.59
N THR A 97 -2.02 7.01 -7.58
CA THR A 97 -1.17 8.20 -7.72
C THR A 97 -0.66 8.35 -9.15
N GLU A 98 0.21 9.33 -9.40
CA GLU A 98 0.92 9.46 -10.69
C GLU A 98 1.84 8.25 -10.96
N ASP A 99 2.35 7.63 -9.90
CA ASP A 99 3.03 6.35 -9.99
C ASP A 99 2.01 5.22 -9.93
N LYS A 100 1.96 4.41 -10.99
CA LYS A 100 1.01 3.30 -11.14
C LYS A 100 1.18 2.19 -10.11
N HIS A 101 2.32 2.12 -9.42
CA HIS A 101 2.58 1.15 -8.36
C HIS A 101 2.33 1.72 -6.97
N VAL A 102 2.03 3.02 -6.85
CA VAL A 102 1.83 3.68 -5.55
C VAL A 102 0.36 4.09 -5.40
N PHE A 103 -0.21 3.69 -4.27
CA PHE A 103 -1.61 3.91 -3.93
C PHE A 103 -1.72 4.60 -2.58
N LEU A 104 -2.65 5.55 -2.48
CA LEU A 104 -3.10 6.08 -1.20
C LEU A 104 -4.26 5.23 -0.72
N ILE A 105 -4.18 4.72 0.52
CA ILE A 105 -5.19 3.87 1.14
C ILE A 105 -5.82 4.63 2.30
N ARG A 106 -7.15 4.60 2.40
CA ARG A 106 -7.89 5.01 3.60
C ARG A 106 -8.60 3.80 4.17
N GLY A 107 -8.26 3.43 5.40
CA GLY A 107 -8.98 2.42 6.15
C GLY A 107 -9.98 3.07 7.09
N GLU A 108 -11.18 2.50 7.20
CA GLU A 108 -12.19 2.91 8.18
C GLU A 108 -12.64 1.71 8.99
N ILE A 109 -12.68 1.86 10.31
CA ILE A 109 -13.14 0.85 11.27
C ILE A 109 -14.39 1.41 11.96
N TYR A 110 -15.48 0.64 11.90
CA TYR A 110 -16.77 0.99 12.48
C TYR A 110 -17.01 0.20 13.77
N GLY A 111 -17.47 0.88 14.82
CA GLY A 111 -17.80 0.27 16.11
C GLY A 111 -18.91 1.03 16.82
N GLU A 112 -19.26 0.57 18.03
CA GLU A 112 -20.31 1.18 18.87
C GLU A 112 -19.90 2.58 19.35
N GLY A 113 -20.11 3.59 18.51
CA GLY A 113 -20.13 5.00 18.89
C GLY A 113 -19.15 5.91 18.15
N LYS A 114 -18.06 5.42 17.55
CA LYS A 114 -17.13 6.24 16.74
C LYS A 114 -16.48 5.45 15.61
N THR A 115 -16.44 6.06 14.42
CA THR A 115 -15.61 5.60 13.31
C THR A 115 -14.18 6.08 13.52
N ARG A 116 -13.22 5.16 13.42
CA ARG A 116 -11.79 5.49 13.35
C ARG A 116 -11.34 5.34 11.91
N SER A 117 -10.60 6.32 11.40
CA SER A 117 -10.00 6.28 10.07
C SER A 117 -8.54 6.67 10.11
N ASP A 118 -7.76 6.13 9.18
CA ASP A 118 -6.37 6.49 8.96
C ASP A 118 -6.02 6.31 7.47
N GLU A 119 -5.02 7.07 7.03
CA GLU A 119 -4.52 7.03 5.66
C GLU A 119 -3.04 6.64 5.61
N PHE A 120 -2.68 5.81 4.64
CA PHE A 120 -1.30 5.42 4.43
C PHE A 120 -1.02 5.09 2.97
N VAL A 121 0.26 5.12 2.61
CA VAL A 121 0.72 4.77 1.27
C VAL A 121 1.01 3.28 1.18
N LEU A 122 0.52 2.64 0.12
CA LEU A 122 0.85 1.27 -0.25
C LEU A 122 1.59 1.28 -1.58
N ILE A 123 2.79 0.68 -1.58
CA ILE A 123 3.58 0.45 -2.78
C ILE A 123 3.40 -1.02 -3.19
N ASP A 124 2.93 -1.23 -4.40
CA ASP A 124 2.76 -2.55 -4.99
C ASP A 124 4.06 -3.05 -5.64
N GLY A 125 5.02 -3.40 -4.78
CA GLY A 125 6.33 -3.89 -5.21
C GLY A 125 6.28 -5.24 -5.97
N ILE A 126 5.19 -6.00 -5.85
CA ILE A 126 5.02 -7.24 -6.62
C ILE A 126 4.71 -6.89 -8.07
N GLN A 127 3.76 -5.98 -8.32
CA GLN A 127 3.48 -5.54 -9.68
C GLN A 127 4.67 -4.81 -10.31
N GLU A 128 5.37 -3.98 -9.53
CA GLU A 128 6.59 -3.31 -10.00
C GLU A 128 7.65 -4.33 -10.47
N ALA A 129 7.87 -5.40 -9.70
CA ALA A 129 8.82 -6.42 -10.09
C ALA A 129 8.34 -7.25 -11.28
N ARG A 130 7.05 -7.59 -11.38
CA ARG A 130 6.48 -8.26 -12.57
C ARG A 130 6.81 -7.45 -13.83
N ASP A 131 6.59 -6.14 -13.80
CA ASP A 131 6.93 -5.26 -14.92
C ASP A 131 8.43 -5.30 -15.28
N VAL A 132 9.32 -5.43 -14.29
CA VAL A 132 10.77 -5.57 -14.52
C VAL A 132 11.08 -6.92 -15.18
N PHE A 133 10.53 -8.02 -14.68
CA PHE A 133 10.76 -9.35 -15.24
C PHE A 133 10.17 -9.50 -16.65
N GLU A 134 8.99 -8.92 -16.91
CA GLU A 134 8.39 -8.86 -18.24
C GLU A 134 9.28 -8.12 -19.23
N ARG A 135 9.86 -6.97 -18.84
CA ARG A 135 10.81 -6.21 -19.69
C ARG A 135 12.10 -6.99 -19.96
N GLN A 136 12.48 -7.89 -19.06
CA GLN A 136 13.65 -8.76 -19.22
C GLN A 136 13.33 -10.05 -19.99
N GLY A 137 12.05 -10.31 -20.29
CA GLY A 137 11.59 -11.52 -20.98
C GLY A 137 11.56 -12.78 -20.10
N ASP A 138 11.74 -12.65 -18.78
CA ASP A 138 11.63 -13.78 -17.84
C ASP A 138 10.20 -13.86 -17.30
N LEU A 139 9.38 -14.69 -17.93
CA LEU A 139 7.99 -14.94 -17.51
C LEU A 139 7.86 -16.15 -16.59
N THR A 140 8.98 -16.79 -16.23
CA THR A 140 8.99 -18.01 -15.40
C THR A 140 9.16 -17.73 -13.92
N HIS A 141 9.48 -16.48 -13.57
CA HIS A 141 9.77 -16.08 -12.21
C HIS A 141 8.54 -16.28 -11.28
N PRO A 142 8.70 -16.82 -10.06
CA PRO A 142 7.57 -17.08 -9.14
C PRO A 142 6.71 -15.86 -8.80
N VAL A 143 7.21 -14.64 -9.00
CA VAL A 143 6.47 -13.38 -8.72
C VAL A 143 5.15 -13.26 -9.48
N PHE A 144 5.03 -13.90 -10.66
CA PHE A 144 3.78 -13.92 -11.43
C PHE A 144 2.67 -14.74 -10.75
N SER A 145 3.03 -15.61 -9.80
CA SER A 145 2.05 -16.40 -9.03
C SER A 145 1.59 -15.73 -7.73
N ILE A 146 2.23 -14.62 -7.33
CA ILE A 146 1.94 -13.96 -6.05
C ILE A 146 0.87 -12.88 -6.25
N ASN A 147 -0.30 -13.01 -5.62
CA ASN A 147 -1.37 -12.01 -5.70
C ASN A 147 -0.91 -10.64 -5.16
N CYS A 148 -1.21 -9.56 -5.89
CA CYS A 148 -0.80 -8.20 -5.52
C CYS A 148 -1.98 -7.22 -5.39
N PHE A 149 -1.72 -5.98 -4.99
CA PHE A 149 -2.79 -4.99 -4.79
C PHE A 149 -3.41 -4.56 -6.13
N SER A 150 -2.62 -4.51 -7.19
CA SER A 150 -3.08 -4.25 -8.55
C SER A 150 -4.04 -5.34 -9.05
N ASP A 151 -3.82 -6.61 -8.67
CA ASP A 151 -4.76 -7.72 -8.94
C ASP A 151 -6.09 -7.50 -8.20
N ILE A 152 -6.04 -7.11 -6.91
CA ILE A 152 -7.24 -6.79 -6.12
C ILE A 152 -8.04 -5.67 -6.77
N ILE A 153 -7.40 -4.58 -7.18
CA ILE A 153 -8.09 -3.43 -7.78
C ILE A 153 -8.78 -3.83 -9.08
N ARG A 154 -8.10 -4.61 -9.93
CA ARG A 154 -8.64 -5.07 -11.21
C ARG A 154 -9.90 -5.90 -11.02
N ASP A 155 -9.90 -6.79 -10.03
CA ASP A 155 -10.91 -7.85 -9.93
C ASP A 155 -11.99 -7.57 -8.87
N HIS A 156 -11.75 -6.67 -7.91
CA HIS A 156 -12.55 -6.55 -6.67
C HIS A 156 -12.84 -5.12 -6.21
N THR A 157 -13.00 -4.18 -7.15
CA THR A 157 -13.45 -2.81 -6.89
C THR A 157 -14.96 -2.65 -7.15
N LEU A 158 -15.65 -1.79 -6.38
CA LEU A 158 -17.05 -1.42 -6.57
C LEU A 158 -17.26 -0.37 -7.68
#